data_AF-A0A366D837-F1
#
_entry.id   AF-A0A366D837-F1
#
_cell.length_a   1.000
_cell.length_b   1.000
_cell.length_c   1.000
_cell.angle_alpha   90.00
_cell.angle_beta   90.00
_cell.angle_gamma   90.00
#
_symmetry.space_group_name_H-M   'P 1'
#
loop_
_entity.id
_entity.type
_entity.pdbx_description
1 polymer ?
#
loop_
_entity_poly.entity_id
_entity_poly.type
_entity_poly.pdbx_seq_one_letter_code
_entity_poly.pdbx_strand_id
1 'polypeptide(L)'
;MSYFHQFLKQWQTQLKREMAVFGLDYRVVDENEYSEVQTNTLHYLQYRRSVLPHFIAVKEERDNVAWLMLEKQLHAFADKADRGVPRLTSKLHMNEEQIIIRLNFCYDPDQHIIYVS
;
A
#
# COMPACT_ATOMS: atom_id res chain seq x y z
N MET A 1 -17.22 -1.76 5.86
CA MET A 1 -15.81 -1.32 5.86
C MET A 1 -15.44 -1.03 4.41
N SER A 2 -14.99 0.17 4.04
CA SER A 2 -14.71 0.49 2.63
C SER A 2 -13.59 -0.39 2.07
N TYR A 3 -13.61 -0.69 0.76
CA TYR A 3 -12.52 -1.44 0.13
C TYR A 3 -11.18 -0.74 0.26
N PHE A 4 -11.16 0.60 0.22
CA PHE A 4 -9.96 1.38 0.47
C PHE A 4 -9.32 1.03 1.82
N HIS A 5 -10.11 1.00 2.91
CA HIS A 5 -9.60 0.66 4.22
C HIS A 5 -9.11 -0.80 4.30
N GLN A 6 -9.80 -1.73 3.63
CA GLN A 6 -9.33 -3.12 3.52
C GLN A 6 -7.98 -3.21 2.79
N PHE A 7 -7.82 -2.47 1.71
CA PHE A 7 -6.59 -2.45 0.91
C PHE A 7 -5.44 -1.74 1.62
N LEU A 8 -5.73 -0.68 2.37
CA LEU A 8 -4.78 -0.02 3.25
C LEU A 8 -4.25 -0.99 4.32
N LYS A 9 -5.12 -1.81 4.93
CA LYS A 9 -4.71 -2.87 5.87
C LYS A 9 -3.86 -3.97 5.23
N GLN A 10 -4.16 -4.34 4.00
CA GLN A 10 -3.31 -5.28 3.25
C GLN A 10 -1.92 -4.70 3.02
N TRP A 11 -1.85 -3.42 2.62
CA TRP A 11 -0.57 -2.72 2.50
C TRP A 11 0.16 -2.64 3.85
N GLN A 12 -0.51 -2.23 4.93
CA GLN A 12 0.08 -2.19 6.27
C GLN A 12 0.67 -3.54 6.68
N THR A 13 -0.03 -4.63 6.38
CA THR A 13 0.45 -6.00 6.68
C THR A 13 1.71 -6.33 5.88
N GLN A 14 1.74 -6.00 4.59
CA GLN A 14 2.92 -6.18 3.75
C GLN A 14 4.08 -5.31 4.23
N LEU A 15 3.83 -4.03 4.48
CA LEU A 15 4.81 -3.06 4.96
C LEU A 15 5.48 -3.52 6.26
N LYS A 16 4.72 -4.04 7.23
CA LYS A 16 5.27 -4.63 8.46
C LYS A 16 6.25 -5.77 8.16
N ARG A 17 5.93 -6.63 7.18
CA ARG A 17 6.82 -7.73 6.77
C ARG A 17 8.07 -7.21 6.10
N GLU A 18 7.95 -6.29 5.15
CA GLU A 18 9.08 -5.68 4.45
C GLU A 18 10.01 -4.95 5.42
N MET A 19 9.46 -4.15 6.32
CA MET A 19 10.23 -3.45 7.36
C MET A 19 10.99 -4.43 8.26
N ALA A 20 10.35 -5.50 8.71
CA ALA A 20 10.98 -6.52 9.54
C ALA A 20 12.16 -7.22 8.82
N VAL A 21 12.06 -7.47 7.51
CA VAL A 21 13.16 -8.05 6.70
C VAL A 21 14.43 -7.18 6.75
N PHE A 22 14.26 -5.86 6.84
CA PHE A 22 15.37 -4.90 6.92
C PHE A 22 15.72 -4.46 8.35
N GLY A 23 15.11 -5.08 9.37
CA GLY A 23 15.31 -4.70 10.78
C GLY A 23 14.74 -3.33 11.14
N LEU A 24 13.75 -2.83 10.38
CA LEU A 24 13.05 -1.60 10.67
C LEU A 24 11.82 -1.87 11.55
N ASP A 25 11.63 -1.06 12.59
CA ASP A 25 10.45 -1.15 13.44
C ASP A 25 9.28 -0.38 12.84
N TYR A 26 8.12 -1.03 12.79
CA TYR A 26 6.86 -0.38 12.48
C TYR A 26 6.38 0.40 13.71
N ARG A 27 6.23 1.72 13.57
CA ARG A 27 5.82 2.62 14.65
C ARG A 27 4.31 2.74 14.67
N VAL A 28 3.69 2.29 15.77
CA VAL A 28 2.29 2.57 16.06
C VAL A 28 2.21 3.99 16.61
N VAL A 29 1.45 4.85 15.95
CA VAL A 29 1.22 6.23 16.39
C VAL A 29 -0.25 6.32 16.77
N ASP A 30 -0.59 7.00 17.86
CA ASP A 30 -1.97 7.14 18.36
C ASP A 30 -2.88 8.02 17.44
N GLU A 31 -2.50 8.14 16.17
CA GLU A 31 -3.20 8.86 15.12
C GLU A 31 -4.17 7.95 14.34
N ASN A 32 -4.84 8.52 13.34
CA ASN A 32 -5.66 7.72 12.42
C ASN A 32 -4.78 6.73 11.62
N GLU A 33 -5.36 5.57 11.26
CA GLU A 33 -4.63 4.47 10.59
C GLU A 33 -3.98 4.90 9.26
N TYR A 34 -4.61 5.81 8.52
CA TYR A 34 -4.05 6.32 7.27
C TYR A 34 -2.72 7.05 7.51
N SER A 35 -2.68 7.96 8.48
CA SER A 35 -1.48 8.71 8.85
C SER A 35 -0.38 7.77 9.31
N GLU A 36 -0.72 6.79 10.15
CA GLU A 36 0.22 5.78 10.62
C GLU A 36 0.86 5.00 9.44
N VAL A 37 0.02 4.52 8.51
CA VAL A 37 0.49 3.77 7.34
C VAL A 37 1.34 4.67 6.43
N GLN A 38 0.94 5.92 6.21
CA GLN A 38 1.71 6.89 5.43
C GLN A 38 3.10 7.11 6.04
N THR A 39 3.19 7.43 7.33
CA THR A 39 4.46 7.69 8.02
C THR A 39 5.39 6.49 7.95
N ASN A 40 4.89 5.28 8.22
CA ASN A 40 5.71 4.07 8.13
C ASN A 40 6.12 3.76 6.69
N THR A 41 5.25 4.04 5.71
CA THR A 41 5.58 3.85 4.29
C THR A 41 6.71 4.79 3.86
N LEU A 42 6.65 6.07 4.26
CA LEU A 42 7.70 7.04 3.97
C LEU A 42 9.01 6.67 4.64
N HIS A 43 8.99 6.21 5.89
CA HIS A 43 10.18 5.73 6.59
C HIS A 43 10.81 4.52 5.86
N TYR A 44 9.99 3.57 5.42
CA TYR A 44 10.45 2.45 4.61
C TYR A 44 11.05 2.90 3.28
N LEU A 45 10.39 3.79 2.54
CA LEU A 45 10.88 4.31 1.25
C LEU A 45 12.20 5.06 1.42
N GLN A 46 12.31 5.91 2.44
CA GLN A 46 13.54 6.62 2.77
C GLN A 46 14.69 5.65 3.04
N TYR A 47 14.44 4.57 3.78
CA TYR A 47 15.44 3.52 3.99
C TYR A 47 15.81 2.82 2.67
N ARG A 48 14.83 2.41 1.87
CA ARG A 48 15.08 1.78 0.56
C ARG A 48 15.92 2.69 -0.34
N ARG A 49 15.67 4.00 -0.31
CA ARG A 49 16.44 5.01 -1.05
C ARG A 49 17.88 5.13 -0.56
N SER A 50 18.12 5.08 0.76
CA SER A 50 19.45 5.27 1.33
C SER A 50 20.38 4.07 1.12
N VAL A 51 19.84 2.85 1.00
CA VAL A 51 20.63 1.63 0.80
C VAL A 51 20.86 1.29 -0.68
N LEU A 52 20.13 1.90 -1.61
CA LEU A 52 20.27 1.65 -3.05
C LEU A 52 21.32 2.60 -3.69
N PRO A 53 22.42 2.08 -4.26
CA PRO A 53 23.53 2.89 -4.77
C PRO A 53 23.14 3.93 -5.83
N HIS A 54 22.13 3.61 -6.65
CA HIS A 54 21.63 4.50 -7.72
C HIS A 54 20.80 5.68 -7.20
N PHE A 55 20.43 5.69 -5.92
CA PHE A 55 19.50 6.63 -5.33
C PHE A 55 20.12 7.62 -4.33
N ILE A 56 21.45 7.57 -4.15
CA ILE A 56 22.18 8.46 -3.23
C ILE A 56 22.00 9.95 -3.61
N ALA A 57 21.69 10.26 -4.88
CA ALA A 57 21.43 11.62 -5.36
C ALA A 57 19.92 11.97 -5.47
N VAL A 58 19.03 11.07 -5.06
CA VAL A 58 17.58 11.24 -5.27
C VAL A 58 16.95 11.98 -4.08
N LYS A 59 16.21 13.05 -4.41
CA LYS A 59 15.56 13.95 -3.44
C LYS A 59 14.47 13.24 -2.64
N GLU A 60 14.31 13.65 -1.38
CA GLU A 60 13.24 13.22 -0.45
C GLU A 60 11.82 13.40 -1.02
N GLU A 61 11.64 14.34 -1.95
CA GLU A 61 10.38 14.53 -2.70
C GLU A 61 9.90 13.25 -3.41
N ARG A 62 10.82 12.35 -3.79
CA ARG A 62 10.46 11.07 -4.42
C ARG A 62 9.74 10.11 -3.49
N ASP A 63 10.06 10.12 -2.20
CA ASP A 63 9.40 9.26 -1.22
C ASP A 63 7.89 9.65 -1.14
N ASN A 64 7.60 10.95 -1.17
CA ASN A 64 6.24 11.49 -1.21
C ASN A 64 5.51 11.16 -2.52
N VAL A 65 6.20 11.23 -3.67
CA VAL A 65 5.62 10.84 -4.96
C VAL A 65 5.26 9.36 -4.99
N ALA A 66 6.13 8.49 -4.47
CA ALA A 66 5.90 7.06 -4.39
C ALA A 66 4.69 6.73 -3.50
N TRP A 67 4.57 7.40 -2.34
CA TRP A 67 3.37 7.32 -1.50
C TRP A 67 2.11 7.73 -2.26
N LEU A 68 2.12 8.91 -2.89
CA LEU A 68 0.95 9.41 -3.63
C LEU A 68 0.54 8.46 -4.77
N MET A 69 1.50 7.83 -5.44
CA MET A 69 1.23 6.84 -6.48
C MET A 69 0.62 5.55 -5.90
N LEU A 70 1.11 5.07 -4.76
CA LEU A 70 0.51 3.93 -4.06
C LEU A 70 -0.92 4.25 -3.66
N GLU A 71 -1.15 5.37 -3.00
CA GLU A 71 -2.48 5.82 -2.57
C GLU A 71 -3.47 5.89 -3.75
N LYS A 72 -3.06 6.50 -4.87
CA LYS A 72 -3.87 6.56 -6.08
C LYS A 72 -4.23 5.17 -6.61
N GLN A 73 -3.29 4.23 -6.59
CA GLN A 73 -3.57 2.85 -6.99
C GLN A 73 -4.58 2.20 -6.04
N LEU A 74 -4.42 2.35 -4.72
CA LEU A 74 -5.35 1.81 -3.72
C LEU A 74 -6.77 2.34 -3.91
N HIS A 75 -6.93 3.65 -4.15
CA HIS A 75 -8.23 4.24 -4.48
C HIS A 75 -8.80 3.69 -5.78
N ALA A 76 -7.99 3.61 -6.85
CA ALA A 76 -8.45 3.09 -8.12
C ALA A 76 -8.91 1.62 -8.04
N PHE A 77 -8.23 0.79 -7.24
CA PHE A 77 -8.68 -0.58 -6.97
C PHE A 77 -9.92 -0.61 -6.09
N ALA A 78 -10.02 0.26 -5.08
CA ALA A 78 -11.21 0.35 -4.23
C ALA A 78 -12.45 0.72 -5.05
N ASP A 79 -12.35 1.75 -5.89
CA ASP A 79 -13.43 2.16 -6.79
C ASP A 79 -13.87 1.04 -7.73
N LYS A 80 -12.91 0.24 -8.24
CA LYS A 80 -13.21 -0.93 -9.07
C LYS A 80 -13.93 -2.01 -8.27
N ALA A 81 -13.50 -2.27 -7.03
CA ALA A 81 -14.12 -3.24 -6.15
C ALA A 81 -15.54 -2.85 -5.75
N ASP A 82 -15.74 -1.59 -5.33
CA ASP A 82 -17.04 -1.02 -4.95
C ASP A 82 -18.08 -1.15 -6.08
N ARG A 83 -17.64 -1.03 -7.35
CA ARG A 83 -18.52 -1.19 -8.53
C ARG A 83 -18.66 -2.64 -8.99
N GLY A 84 -17.61 -3.44 -8.84
CA GLY A 84 -17.52 -4.79 -9.40
C GLY A 84 -18.16 -5.86 -8.53
N VAL A 85 -18.02 -5.74 -7.20
CA VAL A 85 -18.47 -6.74 -6.24
C VAL A 85 -20.00 -6.92 -6.25
N PRO A 86 -20.83 -5.86 -6.23
CA PRO A 86 -22.29 -6.02 -6.28
C PRO A 86 -22.76 -6.76 -7.56
N ARG A 87 -22.06 -6.53 -8.67
CA ARG A 87 -22.32 -7.23 -9.93
C ARG A 87 -21.96 -8.72 -9.84
N LEU A 88 -20.89 -9.04 -9.12
CA LEU A 88 -20.42 -10.41 -8.95
C LEU A 88 -21.32 -11.19 -8.00
N THR A 89 -21.71 -10.61 -6.86
CA THR A 89 -22.64 -11.22 -5.89
C THR A 89 -23.98 -11.54 -6.50
N SER A 90 -24.55 -10.61 -7.28
CA SER A 90 -25.80 -10.82 -7.98
C SER A 90 -25.72 -11.99 -8.97
N LYS A 91 -24.62 -12.11 -9.73
CA LYS A 91 -24.43 -13.18 -10.72
C LYS A 91 -24.15 -14.54 -10.11
N LEU A 92 -23.42 -14.58 -9.01
CA LEU A 92 -23.00 -15.83 -8.37
C LEU A 92 -23.95 -16.28 -7.27
N HIS A 93 -24.98 -15.49 -6.95
CA HIS A 93 -25.89 -15.73 -5.82
C HIS A 93 -25.15 -15.91 -4.49
N MET A 94 -24.15 -15.05 -4.25
CA MET A 94 -23.28 -15.06 -3.07
C MET A 94 -23.37 -13.74 -2.30
N ASN A 95 -23.01 -13.76 -1.02
CA ASN A 95 -22.90 -12.55 -0.20
C ASN A 95 -21.58 -11.83 -0.46
N GLU A 96 -21.55 -10.49 -0.33
CA GLU A 96 -20.35 -9.68 -0.55
C GLU A 96 -19.20 -10.08 0.39
N GLU A 97 -19.54 -10.46 1.62
CA GLU A 97 -18.60 -10.93 2.66
C GLU A 97 -17.83 -12.20 2.25
N GLN A 98 -18.34 -12.95 1.27
CA GLN A 98 -17.68 -14.15 0.75
C GLN A 98 -16.65 -13.83 -0.35
N ILE A 99 -16.62 -12.59 -0.85
CA ILE A 99 -15.67 -12.15 -1.87
C ILE A 99 -14.46 -11.51 -1.19
N ILE A 100 -13.32 -12.18 -1.31
CA ILE A 100 -12.03 -11.69 -0.79
C ILE A 100 -11.19 -11.19 -1.97
N ILE A 101 -10.88 -9.90 -1.98
CA ILE A 101 -9.96 -9.30 -2.96
C ILE A 101 -8.59 -9.17 -2.30
N ARG A 102 -7.56 -9.77 -2.92
CA ARG A 102 -6.17 -9.70 -2.46
C ARG A 102 -5.35 -8.89 -3.45
N LEU A 103 -4.66 -7.87 -2.95
CA LEU A 103 -3.71 -7.08 -3.72
C LEU A 103 -2.31 -7.63 -3.52
N ASN A 104 -1.52 -7.63 -4.59
CA ASN A 104 -0.09 -7.88 -4.52
C ASN A 104 0.66 -6.56 -4.61
N PHE A 105 1.67 -6.40 -3.75
CA PHE A 105 2.50 -5.20 -3.68
C PHE A 105 3.93 -5.55 -4.08
N CYS A 106 4.53 -4.76 -4.95
CA CYS A 106 5.92 -4.93 -5.36
C CYS A 106 6.63 -3.58 -5.38
N TYR A 107 7.75 -3.46 -4.70
CA TYR A 107 8.59 -2.27 -4.78
C TYR A 107 9.58 -2.40 -5.95
N ASP A 108 9.52 -1.45 -6.88
CA ASP A 108 10.48 -1.31 -7.97
C ASP A 108 11.62 -0.38 -7.52
N PRO A 109 12.84 -0.91 -7.31
CA PRO A 109 13.97 -0.11 -6.90
C PRO A 109 14.43 0.88 -7.97
N ASP A 110 14.27 0.58 -9.26
CA ASP A 110 14.79 1.42 -10.35
C ASP A 110 13.92 2.66 -10.57
N GLN A 111 12.62 2.53 -10.34
CA GLN A 111 11.67 3.64 -10.46
C GLN A 111 11.32 4.29 -9.11
N HIS A 112 11.71 3.67 -8.00
CA HIS A 112 11.33 4.06 -6.65
C HIS A 112 9.81 4.22 -6.50
N ILE A 113 9.06 3.19 -6.85
CA ILE A 113 7.61 3.15 -6.76
C ILE A 113 7.12 1.79 -6.24
N ILE A 114 5.89 1.76 -5.74
CA ILE A 114 5.21 0.54 -5.31
C ILE A 114 4.11 0.24 -6.33
N TYR A 115 4.24 -0.88 -7.02
CA TYR A 115 3.21 -1.40 -7.92
C TYR A 115 2.18 -2.20 -7.15
N VAL A 116 0.92 -2.04 -7.55
CA VAL A 116 -0.23 -2.78 -6.99
C VAL A 116 -0.94 -3.52 -8.12
N SER A 117 -1.17 -4.82 -7.95
CA SER A 117 -1.88 -5.69 -8.92
C SER A 117 -2.93 -6.55 -8.26
#